data_AF-A0A965ZC97-F1
#
_entry.id   AF-A0A965ZC97-F1
#
_cell.length_a   1.000
_cell.length_b   1.000
_cell.length_c   1.000
_cell.angle_alpha   90.00
_cell.angle_beta   90.00
_cell.angle_gamma   90.00
#
_symmetry.space_group_name_H-M   'P 1'
#
loop_
_entity.id
_entity.type
_entity.pdbx_description
1 polymer ?
#
loop_
_entity_poly.entity_id
_entity_poly.type
_entity_poly.pdbx_seq_one_letter_code
_entity_poly.pdbx_strand_id
1 'polypeptide(L)'
;RFLQVLQAEPSSLAVSVAMDEMKVVNMLNTRYFIYNPATGAIKNIHACGNAWPVANVRRVENADMEITELNRIDPSVEALVDKRFAGQLEDYRPGMDSTSSISLTAYAPNHLVYEYSAGRDQVVIFSEIFYDQGWKAFVDGEEYPYFRANYVLRGMLLPEGMHTVEWRFEPSSYFIGERLAWIGSILLLLMVAGYIFMEFKNKPKGVQASEQE
;
A
#
# COMPACT_ATOMS: atom_id res chain seq x y z
N ARG A 1 -25.53 -4.51 -14.97
CA ARG A 1 -26.06 -5.83 -14.60
C ARG A 1 -26.31 -5.97 -13.09
N PHE A 2 -25.32 -5.79 -12.21
CA PHE A 2 -25.52 -5.87 -10.74
C PHE A 2 -26.66 -4.99 -10.20
N LEU A 3 -26.70 -3.70 -10.55
CA LEU A 3 -27.78 -2.79 -10.11
C LEU A 3 -29.16 -3.21 -10.62
N GLN A 4 -29.25 -3.81 -11.81
CA GLN A 4 -30.52 -4.31 -12.36
C GLN A 4 -31.01 -5.51 -11.56
N VAL A 5 -30.11 -6.39 -11.14
CA VAL A 5 -30.45 -7.53 -10.27
C VAL A 5 -30.99 -7.02 -8.93
N LEU A 6 -30.33 -6.04 -8.31
CA LEU A 6 -30.77 -5.46 -7.03
C LEU A 6 -32.15 -4.77 -7.08
N GLN A 7 -32.54 -4.26 -8.24
CA GLN A 7 -33.81 -3.55 -8.42
C GLN A 7 -35.01 -4.48 -8.69
N ALA A 8 -34.77 -5.77 -8.97
CA ALA A 8 -35.80 -6.71 -9.46
C ALA A 8 -36.26 -7.76 -8.42
N GLU A 9 -36.29 -7.42 -7.12
CA GLU A 9 -36.57 -8.36 -6.01
C GLU A 9 -35.73 -9.66 -6.07
N PRO A 10 -34.39 -9.55 -6.04
CA PRO A 10 -33.53 -10.68 -6.36
C PRO A 10 -33.48 -11.74 -5.26
N SER A 11 -33.40 -13.01 -5.67
CA SER A 11 -33.00 -14.10 -4.78
C SER A 11 -31.56 -13.90 -4.30
N SER A 12 -31.21 -14.46 -3.13
CA SER A 12 -29.85 -14.44 -2.59
C SER A 12 -28.81 -15.02 -3.57
N LEU A 13 -29.22 -16.00 -4.38
CA LEU A 13 -28.39 -16.59 -5.43
C LEU A 13 -28.10 -15.60 -6.56
N ALA A 14 -29.11 -14.88 -7.05
CA ALA A 14 -28.93 -13.90 -8.13
C ALA A 14 -27.99 -12.77 -7.71
N VAL A 15 -28.10 -12.31 -6.45
CA VAL A 15 -27.18 -11.31 -5.88
C VAL A 15 -25.76 -11.86 -5.82
N SER A 16 -25.57 -13.09 -5.32
CA SER A 16 -24.26 -13.72 -5.22
C SER A 16 -23.58 -13.86 -6.59
N VAL A 17 -24.29 -14.33 -7.61
CA VAL A 17 -23.75 -14.45 -8.98
C VAL A 17 -23.35 -13.08 -9.53
N ALA A 18 -24.19 -12.06 -9.31
CA ALA A 18 -23.89 -10.72 -9.79
C ALA A 18 -22.68 -10.09 -9.08
N MET A 19 -22.45 -10.42 -7.79
CA MET A 19 -21.25 -9.99 -7.05
C MET A 19 -20.00 -10.72 -7.52
N ASP A 20 -20.09 -12.01 -7.83
CA ASP A 20 -18.94 -12.76 -8.37
C ASP A 20 -18.44 -12.17 -9.69
N GLU A 21 -19.34 -11.70 -10.57
CA GLU A 21 -18.98 -11.04 -11.83
C GLU A 21 -18.23 -9.71 -11.63
N MET A 22 -18.26 -9.10 -10.44
CA MET A 22 -17.59 -7.83 -10.15
C MET A 22 -16.10 -8.02 -9.80
N LYS A 23 -15.35 -8.68 -10.69
CA LYS A 23 -13.94 -9.09 -10.48
C LYS A 23 -13.03 -7.95 -9.99
N VAL A 24 -13.11 -6.78 -10.64
CA VAL A 24 -12.34 -5.57 -10.26
C VAL A 24 -12.65 -5.11 -8.83
N VAL A 25 -13.92 -5.17 -8.43
CA VAL A 25 -14.37 -4.72 -7.11
C VAL A 25 -13.99 -5.72 -6.03
N ASN A 26 -14.01 -7.00 -6.37
CA ASN A 26 -13.62 -8.11 -5.50
C ASN A 26 -12.12 -8.08 -5.18
N MET A 27 -11.26 -7.82 -6.16
CA MET A 27 -9.81 -7.69 -5.94
C MET A 27 -9.42 -6.42 -5.18
N LEU A 28 -10.25 -5.37 -5.21
CA LEU A 28 -10.09 -4.17 -4.39
C LEU A 28 -10.60 -4.35 -2.96
N ASN A 29 -10.87 -5.60 -2.54
CA ASN A 29 -11.31 -5.96 -1.20
C ASN A 29 -12.55 -5.17 -0.73
N THR A 30 -13.48 -4.89 -1.65
CA THR A 30 -14.72 -4.18 -1.30
C THR A 30 -15.59 -5.09 -0.45
N ARG A 31 -15.72 -4.79 0.84
CA ARG A 31 -16.43 -5.64 1.81
C ARG A 31 -17.94 -5.47 1.83
N TYR A 32 -18.45 -4.31 1.42
CA TYR A 32 -19.87 -3.98 1.53
C TYR A 32 -20.36 -3.16 0.33
N PHE A 33 -21.57 -3.47 -0.12
CA PHE A 33 -22.30 -2.72 -1.14
C PHE A 33 -23.48 -2.00 -0.51
N ILE A 34 -23.59 -0.70 -0.77
CA ILE A 34 -24.72 0.13 -0.35
C ILE A 34 -25.39 0.65 -1.63
N TYR A 35 -26.62 0.22 -1.89
CA TYR A 35 -27.37 0.63 -3.10
C TYR A 35 -28.63 1.44 -2.77
N ASN A 36 -29.26 1.16 -1.63
CA ASN A 36 -30.37 1.92 -1.09
C ASN A 36 -30.13 2.16 0.41
N PRO A 37 -30.12 3.41 0.89
CA PRO A 37 -29.95 3.71 2.31
C PRO A 37 -30.96 3.00 3.22
N ALA A 38 -32.15 2.67 2.71
CA ALA A 38 -33.21 2.01 3.48
C ALA A 38 -33.00 0.50 3.70
N THR A 39 -32.22 -0.19 2.85
CA THR A 39 -32.07 -1.66 2.87
C THR A 39 -30.82 -2.15 3.60
N GLY A 40 -29.99 -1.23 4.10
CA GLY A 40 -28.73 -1.55 4.75
C GLY A 40 -27.63 -2.02 3.78
N ALA A 41 -26.45 -2.30 4.33
CA ALA A 41 -25.28 -2.72 3.56
C ALA A 41 -25.29 -4.23 3.29
N ILE A 42 -25.06 -4.62 2.04
CA ILE A 42 -24.92 -6.03 1.65
C ILE A 42 -23.45 -6.42 1.73
N LYS A 43 -23.11 -7.45 2.51
CA LYS A 43 -21.74 -7.96 2.60
C LYS A 43 -21.32 -8.63 1.29
N ASN A 44 -20.17 -8.25 0.76
CA ASN A 44 -19.52 -8.94 -0.35
C ASN A 44 -18.83 -10.21 0.17
N ILE A 45 -19.30 -11.37 -0.27
CA ILE A 45 -18.70 -12.66 0.09
C ILE A 45 -17.58 -13.09 -0.89
N HIS A 46 -17.41 -12.36 -1.99
CA HIS A 46 -16.45 -12.65 -3.07
C HIS A 46 -15.21 -11.76 -3.02
N ALA A 47 -15.06 -10.91 -2.00
CA ALA A 47 -13.86 -10.10 -1.82
C ALA A 47 -12.63 -10.98 -1.60
N CYS A 48 -11.53 -10.70 -2.32
CA CYS A 48 -10.30 -11.51 -2.23
C CYS A 48 -9.55 -11.35 -0.90
N GLY A 49 -9.87 -10.32 -0.12
CA GLY A 49 -9.20 -10.01 1.15
C GLY A 49 -8.11 -8.96 0.99
N ASN A 50 -7.39 -8.68 2.08
CA ASN A 50 -6.33 -7.66 2.09
C ASN A 50 -5.11 -8.09 1.26
N ALA A 51 -4.83 -9.39 1.24
CA ALA A 51 -3.84 -10.02 0.38
C ALA A 51 -4.23 -11.49 0.15
N TRP A 52 -3.82 -12.05 -0.98
CA TRP A 52 -4.09 -13.45 -1.31
C TRP A 52 -3.01 -14.03 -2.25
N PRO A 53 -2.65 -15.31 -2.07
CA PRO A 53 -1.80 -16.02 -3.03
C PRO A 53 -2.57 -16.35 -4.30
N VAL A 54 -1.87 -16.35 -5.45
CA VAL A 54 -2.44 -16.75 -6.75
C VAL A 54 -1.72 -17.97 -7.30
N ALA A 55 -2.48 -18.86 -7.94
CA ALA A 55 -1.96 -20.08 -8.54
C ALA A 55 -1.15 -19.80 -9.82
N ASN A 56 -1.62 -18.82 -10.61
CA ASN A 56 -1.11 -18.54 -11.95
C ASN A 56 -0.80 -17.06 -12.13
N VAL A 57 0.29 -16.77 -12.84
CA VAL A 57 0.60 -15.42 -13.32
C VAL A 57 0.67 -15.42 -14.83
N ARG A 58 -0.19 -14.62 -15.45
CA ARG A 58 -0.19 -14.40 -16.89
C ARG A 58 0.48 -13.07 -17.19
N ARG A 59 1.56 -13.15 -17.96
CA ARG A 59 2.26 -11.96 -18.45
C ARG A 59 1.54 -11.39 -19.66
N VAL A 60 1.35 -10.08 -19.69
CA VAL A 60 0.70 -9.36 -20.80
C VAL A 60 1.57 -8.24 -21.32
N GLU A 61 1.31 -7.80 -22.55
CA GLU A 61 2.23 -6.89 -23.27
C GLU A 61 2.38 -5.51 -22.62
N ASN A 62 1.29 -4.98 -22.07
CA ASN A 62 1.21 -3.63 -21.56
C ASN A 62 0.00 -3.46 -20.62
N ALA A 63 -0.12 -2.27 -20.04
CA ALA A 63 -1.20 -1.91 -19.12
C ALA A 63 -2.59 -1.94 -19.76
N ASP A 64 -2.72 -1.63 -21.06
CA ASP A 64 -4.01 -1.67 -21.77
C ASP A 64 -4.54 -3.11 -21.88
N MET A 65 -3.65 -4.07 -22.11
CA MET A 65 -3.96 -5.48 -22.06
C MET A 65 -4.29 -5.96 -20.64
N GLU A 66 -3.55 -5.51 -19.61
CA GLU A 66 -3.86 -5.85 -18.21
C GLU A 66 -5.29 -5.47 -17.84
N ILE A 67 -5.70 -4.23 -18.09
CA ILE A 67 -7.03 -3.76 -17.68
C ILE A 67 -8.15 -4.42 -18.48
N THR A 68 -7.93 -4.68 -19.77
CA THR A 68 -8.95 -5.28 -20.64
C THR A 68 -9.19 -6.75 -20.30
N GLU A 69 -8.11 -7.51 -20.04
CA GLU A 69 -8.19 -8.94 -19.70
C GLU A 69 -8.64 -9.19 -18.26
N LEU A 70 -8.58 -8.19 -17.37
CA LEU A 70 -8.94 -8.33 -15.96
C LEU A 70 -10.39 -8.80 -15.74
N ASN A 71 -11.31 -8.43 -16.65
CA ASN A 71 -12.71 -8.88 -16.59
C ASN A 71 -12.90 -10.35 -17.05
N ARG A 72 -11.85 -10.99 -17.56
CA ARG A 72 -11.87 -12.36 -18.12
C ARG A 72 -11.16 -13.39 -17.24
N ILE A 73 -10.57 -12.94 -16.14
CA ILE A 73 -9.88 -13.81 -15.19
C ILE A 73 -10.61 -13.85 -13.85
N ASP A 74 -10.32 -14.88 -13.07
CA ASP A 74 -10.63 -14.88 -11.64
C ASP A 74 -9.43 -14.31 -10.88
N PRO A 75 -9.52 -13.09 -10.31
CA PRO A 75 -8.40 -12.46 -9.63
C PRO A 75 -7.97 -13.20 -8.37
N SER A 76 -8.82 -14.08 -7.81
CA SER A 76 -8.46 -14.89 -6.64
C SER A 76 -7.52 -16.06 -6.97
N VAL A 77 -7.38 -16.41 -8.26
CA VAL A 77 -6.60 -17.57 -8.73
C VAL A 77 -5.51 -17.17 -9.72
N GLU A 78 -5.74 -16.14 -10.52
CA GLU A 78 -4.82 -15.67 -11.56
C GLU A 78 -4.49 -14.20 -11.39
N ALA A 79 -3.22 -13.82 -11.59
CA ALA A 79 -2.78 -12.44 -11.66
C ALA A 79 -2.28 -12.08 -13.06
N LEU A 80 -2.60 -10.87 -13.52
CA LEU A 80 -2.06 -10.28 -14.73
C LEU A 80 -0.86 -9.39 -14.39
N VAL A 81 0.25 -9.56 -15.11
CA VAL A 81 1.46 -8.74 -14.90
C VAL A 81 2.01 -8.25 -16.23
N ASP A 82 2.17 -6.95 -16.35
CA ASP A 82 2.78 -6.28 -17.49
C ASP A 82 4.25 -6.73 -17.63
N LYS A 83 4.66 -7.02 -18.87
CA LYS A 83 6.03 -7.43 -19.21
C LYS A 83 7.12 -6.52 -18.66
N ARG A 84 6.85 -5.23 -18.42
CA ARG A 84 7.77 -4.29 -17.77
C ARG A 84 8.22 -4.74 -16.37
N PHE A 85 7.43 -5.59 -15.71
CA PHE A 85 7.72 -6.16 -14.39
C PHE A 85 8.06 -7.67 -14.45
N ALA A 86 8.41 -8.19 -15.62
CA ALA A 86 8.71 -9.62 -15.77
C ALA A 86 10.01 -10.04 -15.03
N GLY A 87 10.94 -9.10 -14.79
CA GLY A 87 12.19 -9.37 -14.08
C GLY A 87 11.96 -9.79 -12.62
N GLN A 88 10.91 -9.28 -11.97
CA GLN A 88 10.52 -9.68 -10.61
C GLN A 88 9.87 -11.08 -10.55
N LEU A 89 9.71 -11.75 -11.70
CA LEU A 89 9.06 -13.05 -11.86
C LEU A 89 9.97 -14.09 -12.52
N GLU A 90 11.30 -13.90 -12.54
CA GLU A 90 12.23 -14.84 -13.18
C GLU A 90 12.21 -16.23 -12.49
N ASP A 91 12.17 -16.23 -11.17
CA ASP A 91 12.13 -17.46 -10.36
C ASP A 91 10.72 -18.02 -10.16
N TYR A 92 9.70 -17.33 -10.67
CA TYR A 92 8.32 -17.80 -10.56
C TYR A 92 8.13 -19.15 -11.27
N ARG A 93 7.52 -20.10 -10.55
CA ARG A 93 7.07 -21.38 -11.07
C ARG A 93 5.57 -21.53 -10.82
N PRO A 94 4.75 -21.86 -11.84
CA PRO A 94 3.31 -22.03 -11.66
C PRO A 94 2.94 -23.06 -10.60
N GLY A 95 1.73 -22.91 -10.06
CA GLY A 95 1.07 -23.86 -9.20
C GLY A 95 0.73 -23.30 -7.83
N MET A 96 -0.33 -23.85 -7.26
CA MET A 96 -0.94 -23.38 -6.05
C MET A 96 -0.45 -24.19 -4.86
N ASP A 97 -0.17 -23.51 -3.76
CA ASP A 97 -0.14 -24.14 -2.46
C ASP A 97 -1.50 -23.94 -1.77
N SER A 98 -2.29 -25.01 -1.66
CA SER A 98 -3.60 -24.96 -0.99
C SER A 98 -3.51 -24.68 0.50
N THR A 99 -2.32 -24.81 1.10
CA THR A 99 -2.05 -24.50 2.51
C THR A 99 -1.47 -23.10 2.70
N SER A 100 -1.21 -22.38 1.60
CA SER A 100 -0.69 -21.02 1.69
C SER A 100 -1.72 -20.08 2.35
N SER A 101 -1.22 -19.20 3.20
CA SER A 101 -2.03 -18.24 3.90
C SER A 101 -1.27 -16.93 4.05
N ILE A 102 -2.00 -15.83 3.96
CA ILE A 102 -1.50 -14.51 4.30
C ILE A 102 -2.58 -13.73 5.03
N SER A 103 -2.21 -13.03 6.09
CA SER A 103 -3.15 -12.25 6.90
C SER A 103 -2.53 -10.93 7.32
N LEU A 104 -3.31 -9.84 7.21
CA LEU A 104 -2.92 -8.53 7.73
C LEU A 104 -3.08 -8.54 9.24
N THR A 105 -1.98 -8.40 9.97
CA THR A 105 -1.96 -8.44 11.44
C THR A 105 -1.89 -7.05 12.06
N ALA A 106 -1.31 -6.07 11.36
CA ALA A 106 -1.32 -4.67 11.78
C ALA A 106 -1.55 -3.72 10.60
N TYR A 107 -2.33 -2.67 10.84
CA TYR A 107 -2.70 -1.67 9.83
C TYR A 107 -2.48 -0.26 10.36
N ALA A 108 -1.63 0.49 9.67
CA ALA A 108 -1.48 1.94 9.80
C ALA A 108 -1.33 2.58 8.41
N PRO A 109 -1.68 3.87 8.24
CA PRO A 109 -1.61 4.53 6.93
C PRO A 109 -0.24 4.49 6.25
N ASN A 110 0.84 4.41 7.03
CA ASN A 110 2.23 4.37 6.57
C ASN A 110 2.95 3.06 6.89
N HIS A 111 2.28 2.08 7.50
CA HIS A 111 2.88 0.81 7.90
C HIS A 111 1.85 -0.32 7.91
N LEU A 112 2.06 -1.35 7.09
CA LEU A 112 1.22 -2.54 7.03
C LEU A 112 2.07 -3.76 7.38
N VAL A 113 1.53 -4.68 8.18
CA VAL A 113 2.22 -5.91 8.57
C VAL A 113 1.34 -7.10 8.24
N TYR A 114 1.92 -8.06 7.53
CA TYR A 114 1.28 -9.30 7.13
C TYR A 114 2.08 -10.50 7.66
N GLU A 115 1.37 -11.51 8.13
CA GLU A 115 1.95 -12.83 8.41
C GLU A 115 1.63 -13.76 7.25
N TYR A 116 2.67 -14.36 6.67
CA TYR A 116 2.61 -15.24 5.51
C TYR A 116 3.18 -16.62 5.85
N SER A 117 2.54 -17.66 5.32
CA SER A 117 3.02 -19.03 5.39
C SER A 117 2.70 -19.76 4.09
N ALA A 118 3.69 -20.43 3.49
CA ALA A 118 3.49 -21.33 2.36
C ALA A 118 4.53 -22.46 2.33
N GLY A 119 4.18 -23.61 1.79
CA GLY A 119 5.07 -24.75 1.55
C GLY A 119 5.81 -24.72 0.21
N ARG A 120 5.73 -23.61 -0.52
CA ARG A 120 6.50 -23.31 -1.73
C ARG A 120 6.45 -21.81 -2.03
N ASP A 121 7.31 -21.34 -2.92
CA ASP A 121 7.23 -19.96 -3.42
C ASP A 121 5.86 -19.69 -4.04
N GLN A 122 5.26 -18.54 -3.69
CA GLN A 122 3.95 -18.12 -4.16
C GLN A 122 3.98 -16.65 -4.58
N VAL A 123 3.24 -16.34 -5.64
CA VAL A 123 2.93 -14.95 -5.95
C VAL A 123 1.75 -14.53 -5.08
N VAL A 124 1.95 -13.46 -4.33
CA VAL A 124 0.91 -12.87 -3.47
C VAL A 124 0.54 -11.50 -4.02
N ILE A 125 -0.77 -11.29 -4.17
CA ILE A 125 -1.35 -10.00 -4.53
C ILE A 125 -1.86 -9.33 -3.28
N PHE A 126 -1.54 -8.05 -3.13
CA PHE A 126 -2.01 -7.21 -2.04
C PHE A 126 -3.05 -6.23 -2.60
N SER A 127 -4.18 -6.08 -1.91
CA SER A 127 -5.25 -5.12 -2.24
C SER A 127 -4.83 -3.67 -1.94
N GLU A 128 -3.60 -3.31 -2.28
CA GLU A 128 -2.99 -2.01 -2.04
C GLU A 128 -2.59 -1.39 -3.38
N ILE A 129 -2.82 -0.09 -3.53
CA ILE A 129 -2.52 0.61 -4.77
C ILE A 129 -1.01 0.68 -4.97
N PHE A 130 -0.56 0.25 -6.14
CA PHE A 130 0.83 0.33 -6.56
C PHE A 130 1.24 1.79 -6.73
N TYR A 131 2.28 2.18 -6.00
CA TYR A 131 2.91 3.49 -6.10
C TYR A 131 4.40 3.32 -5.78
N ASP A 132 5.25 3.62 -6.74
CA ASP A 132 6.70 3.41 -6.66
C ASP A 132 7.45 4.58 -5.99
N GLN A 133 6.76 5.67 -5.65
CA GLN A 133 7.36 6.84 -4.98
C GLN A 133 7.15 6.79 -3.47
N GLY A 134 7.83 5.87 -2.80
CA GLY A 134 8.00 5.90 -1.35
C GLY A 134 7.47 4.71 -0.58
N TRP A 135 6.69 3.80 -1.19
CA TRP A 135 6.44 2.51 -0.54
C TRP A 135 7.65 1.61 -0.70
N LYS A 136 8.03 0.95 0.40
CA LYS A 136 9.02 -0.12 0.44
C LYS A 136 8.39 -1.37 1.01
N ALA A 137 8.79 -2.53 0.51
CA ALA A 137 8.41 -3.82 1.05
C ALA A 137 9.60 -4.45 1.78
N PHE A 138 9.32 -5.16 2.85
CA PHE A 138 10.31 -5.92 3.61
C PHE A 138 9.79 -7.34 3.87
N VAL A 139 10.67 -8.32 3.80
CA VAL A 139 10.40 -9.71 4.20
C VAL A 139 11.40 -10.03 5.30
N ASP A 140 10.91 -10.36 6.49
CA ASP A 140 11.70 -10.60 7.70
C ASP A 140 12.70 -9.46 8.03
N GLY A 141 12.30 -8.23 7.70
CA GLY A 141 13.09 -7.02 7.95
C GLY A 141 14.07 -6.64 6.85
N GLU A 142 14.26 -7.47 5.82
CA GLU A 142 15.11 -7.15 4.66
C GLU A 142 14.29 -6.56 3.51
N GLU A 143 14.80 -5.49 2.86
CA GLU A 143 14.11 -4.84 1.74
C GLU A 143 13.94 -5.84 0.58
N TYR A 144 12.71 -6.00 0.10
CA TYR A 144 12.33 -7.05 -0.84
C TYR A 144 11.63 -6.46 -2.07
N PRO A 145 11.94 -6.93 -3.30
CA PRO A 145 11.33 -6.40 -4.51
C PRO A 145 9.83 -6.71 -4.59
N TYR A 146 9.08 -5.79 -5.16
CA TYR A 146 7.67 -5.96 -5.49
C TYR A 146 7.38 -5.38 -6.87
N PHE A 147 6.21 -5.71 -7.41
CA PHE A 147 5.79 -5.30 -8.75
C PHE A 147 4.32 -4.88 -8.78
N ARG A 148 3.92 -4.31 -9.91
CA ARG A 148 2.51 -4.01 -10.19
C ARG A 148 1.84 -5.22 -10.81
N ALA A 149 0.69 -5.60 -10.28
CA ALA A 149 -0.15 -6.66 -10.80
C ALA A 149 -1.60 -6.18 -10.95
N ASN A 150 -2.39 -6.87 -11.76
CA ASN A 150 -3.81 -6.59 -11.97
C ASN A 150 -4.06 -5.09 -12.24
N TYR A 151 -3.21 -4.50 -13.07
CA TYR A 151 -3.19 -3.09 -13.46
C TYR A 151 -2.85 -2.06 -12.35
N VAL A 152 -3.32 -2.26 -11.12
CA VAL A 152 -3.26 -1.24 -10.06
C VAL A 152 -2.75 -1.77 -8.71
N LEU A 153 -2.70 -3.09 -8.51
CA LEU A 153 -2.38 -3.71 -7.23
C LEU A 153 -0.88 -3.97 -7.09
N ARG A 154 -0.42 -4.19 -5.85
CA ARG A 154 0.94 -4.66 -5.57
C ARG A 154 0.99 -6.18 -5.62
N GLY A 155 2.08 -6.72 -6.13
CA GLY A 155 2.39 -8.14 -6.14
C GLY A 155 3.82 -8.40 -5.66
N MET A 156 4.03 -9.54 -5.01
CA MET A 156 5.36 -10.03 -4.61
C MET A 156 5.46 -11.52 -4.90
N LEU A 157 6.65 -11.97 -5.31
CA LEU A 157 7.01 -13.39 -5.30
C LEU A 157 7.66 -13.69 -3.94
N LEU A 158 6.88 -14.25 -3.03
CA LEU A 158 7.36 -14.60 -1.69
C LEU A 158 7.93 -16.02 -1.68
N PRO A 159 9.03 -16.24 -0.94
CA PRO A 159 9.65 -17.57 -0.82
C PRO A 159 8.74 -18.53 -0.03
N GLU A 160 9.08 -19.82 -0.05
CA GLU A 160 8.52 -20.80 0.87
C GLU A 160 8.93 -20.56 2.33
N GLY A 161 8.06 -20.91 3.26
CA GLY A 161 8.29 -20.77 4.70
C GLY A 161 7.27 -19.86 5.37
N MET A 162 7.59 -19.48 6.61
CA MET A 162 6.84 -18.51 7.40
C MET A 162 7.60 -17.20 7.43
N HIS A 163 6.93 -16.11 7.06
CA HIS A 163 7.57 -14.80 6.94
C HIS A 163 6.65 -13.69 7.44
N THR A 164 7.27 -12.65 7.98
CA THR A 164 6.59 -11.37 8.22
C THR A 164 6.86 -10.45 7.03
N VAL A 165 5.79 -10.03 6.34
CA VAL A 165 5.87 -9.09 5.22
C VAL A 165 5.40 -7.72 5.67
N GLU A 166 6.24 -6.71 5.51
CA GLU A 166 5.95 -5.33 5.92
C GLU A 166 5.95 -4.38 4.73
N TRP A 167 4.98 -3.47 4.71
CA TRP A 167 5.00 -2.31 3.83
C TRP A 167 5.24 -1.05 4.65
N ARG A 168 6.25 -0.27 4.31
CA ARG A 168 6.55 1.02 4.99
C ARG A 168 6.53 2.15 3.97
N PHE A 169 5.84 3.24 4.31
CA PHE A 169 5.82 4.45 3.48
C PHE A 169 6.93 5.41 3.93
N GLU A 170 8.03 5.38 3.19
CA GLU A 170 9.28 6.09 3.43
C GLU A 170 9.68 6.94 2.20
N PRO A 171 8.91 7.98 1.82
CA PRO A 171 9.21 8.79 0.64
C PRO A 171 10.47 9.64 0.84
N SER A 172 11.36 9.64 -0.17
CA SER A 172 12.61 10.40 -0.15
C SER A 172 12.40 11.90 0.06
N SER A 173 11.32 12.47 -0.48
CA SER A 173 10.96 13.87 -0.34
C SER A 173 10.71 14.29 1.11
N TYR A 174 10.15 13.40 1.94
CA TYR A 174 9.93 13.66 3.35
C TYR A 174 11.27 13.83 4.09
N PHE A 175 12.20 12.88 3.91
CA PHE A 175 13.52 12.95 4.55
C PHE A 175 14.36 14.14 4.08
N ILE A 176 14.24 14.53 2.81
CA ILE A 176 14.91 15.73 2.29
C ILE A 176 14.31 16.99 2.93
N GLY A 177 12.98 17.08 2.97
CA GLY A 177 12.27 18.22 3.59
C GLY A 177 12.58 18.35 5.08
N GLU A 178 12.60 17.24 5.80
CA GLU A 178 12.96 17.19 7.23
C GLU A 178 14.38 17.71 7.46
N ARG A 179 15.36 17.25 6.66
CA ARG A 179 16.75 17.73 6.75
C ARG A 179 16.87 19.23 6.48
N LEU A 180 16.17 19.74 5.47
CA LEU A 180 16.16 21.17 5.16
C LEU A 180 15.51 21.99 6.28
N ALA A 181 14.42 21.49 6.86
CA ALA A 181 13.77 22.12 8.00
C ALA A 181 14.72 22.21 9.20
N TRP A 182 15.43 21.12 9.53
CA TRP A 182 16.44 21.10 10.58
C TRP A 182 17.54 22.14 10.36
N ILE A 183 18.10 22.21 9.14
CA ILE A 183 19.12 23.21 8.79
C ILE A 183 18.57 24.63 8.97
N GLY A 184 17.36 24.90 8.48
CA GLY A 184 16.69 26.18 8.63
C GLY A 184 16.46 26.56 10.09
N SER A 185 16.00 25.61 10.92
CA SER A 185 15.80 25.82 12.36
C SER A 185 17.11 26.14 13.09
N ILE A 186 18.19 25.42 12.78
CA ILE A 186 19.52 25.70 13.35
C ILE A 186 19.99 27.10 12.94
N LEU A 187 19.89 27.45 11.66
CA LEU A 187 20.25 28.78 11.16
C LEU A 187 19.45 29.90 11.84
N LEU A 188 18.14 29.71 12.01
CA LEU A 188 17.28 30.66 12.71
C LEU A 188 17.72 30.84 14.17
N LEU A 189 17.98 29.74 14.90
CA LEU A 189 18.45 29.80 16.28
C LEU A 189 19.81 30.51 16.37
N LEU A 190 20.73 30.27 15.44
CA LEU A 190 22.02 30.96 15.38
C LEU A 190 21.86 32.45 15.10
N MET A 191 20.94 32.86 14.22
CA MET A 191 20.65 34.28 13.98
C MET A 191 20.08 34.97 15.22
N VAL A 192 19.13 34.33 15.91
CA VAL A 192 18.55 34.86 17.15
C VAL A 192 19.61 34.96 18.25
N ALA A 193 20.42 33.92 18.45
CA ALA A 193 21.50 33.93 19.43
C ALA A 193 22.56 35.00 19.09
N GLY A 194 22.92 35.14 17.82
CA GLY A 194 23.84 36.16 17.32
C GLY A 194 23.32 37.59 17.56
N TYR A 195 22.03 37.83 17.31
CA TYR A 195 21.38 39.11 17.58
C TYR A 195 21.41 39.45 19.08
N ILE A 196 20.97 38.52 19.94
CA ILE A 196 21.00 38.68 21.39
C ILE A 196 22.43 38.98 21.89
N PHE A 197 23.43 38.24 21.39
CA PHE A 197 24.84 38.45 21.76
C PHE A 197 25.34 39.85 21.37
N MET A 198 25.00 40.34 20.17
CA MET A 198 25.35 41.69 19.75
C MET A 198 24.71 42.76 20.66
N GLU A 199 23.46 42.56 21.06
CA GLU A 199 22.76 43.50 21.94
C GLU A 199 23.35 43.53 23.36
N PHE A 200 23.74 42.38 23.92
CA PHE A 200 24.46 42.33 25.19
C PHE A 200 25.85 42.98 25.11
N LYS A 201 26.55 42.85 23.97
CA LYS A 201 27.85 43.48 23.75
C LYS A 201 27.75 45.00 23.56
N ASN A 202 26.65 45.49 22.99
CA ASN A 202 26.45 46.90 22.65
C ASN A 202 25.82 47.74 23.78
N LYS A 203 25.61 47.21 24.98
CA LYS A 203 25.27 48.06 26.13
C LYS A 203 26.48 48.93 26.51
N PRO A 204 26.41 50.27 26.43
CA PRO A 204 27.46 51.13 26.96
C PRO A 204 27.58 50.91 28.47
N LYS A 205 28.82 50.77 28.96
CA LYS A 205 29.13 50.76 30.41
C LYS A 205 28.48 52.00 31.03
N GLY A 206 27.61 51.78 32.02
CA GLY A 206 26.81 52.81 32.65
C GLY A 206 27.64 54.02 33.09
N VAL A 207 27.09 55.21 32.83
CA VAL A 207 27.46 56.46 33.47
C VAL A 207 27.46 56.21 34.97
N GLN A 208 28.65 56.20 35.58
CA GLN A 208 28.79 56.21 37.03
C GLN A 208 28.18 57.49 37.56
N ALA A 209 27.22 57.33 38.47
CA ALA A 209 26.72 58.40 39.31
C ALA A 209 27.88 59.04 40.08
N SER A 210 27.99 60.37 39.99
CA SER A 210 28.69 61.18 40.99
C SER A 210 27.63 62.04 41.69
N GLU A 211 27.09 61.50 42.78
CA GLU A 211 26.61 62.31 43.90
C GLU A 211 27.82 62.83 44.68
N GLN A 212 27.75 64.12 45.08
CA GLN A 212 28.51 64.78 46.17
C GLN A 212 30.03 64.92 45.89
N GLU A 213 30.70 66.07 46.04
CA GLU A 213 30.55 67.28 46.86
C GLU A 213 31.29 68.44 46.17
#